data_AF-A0A811LDW6-F1
#
_entry.id   AF-A0A811LDW6-F1
#
_cell.length_a   1.000
_cell.length_b   1.000
_cell.length_c   1.000
_cell.angle_alpha   90.00
_cell.angle_beta   90.00
_cell.angle_gamma   90.00
#
_symmetry.space_group_name_H-M   'P 1'
#
loop_
_entity.id
_entity.type
_entity.pdbx_description
1 polymer ?
#
loop_
_entity_poly.entity_id
_entity_poly.type
_entity_poly.pdbx_seq_one_letter_code
_entity_poly.pdbx_strand_id
1 'polypeptide(L)'
;MAENGDAQPEITADSVELIFGLPLERVHKIGMKYYKDNEKTGKLQVDYPIRLKFMAYSKQARYGVYKDELTDVGWFDLVGNDAKKEWQKLGEISREEAMLEFVRLLDVVCPTFKPFVKEQAALEAPKLNGKSAYLNGKTDSQEVIEKYQQQKKQIQEALNKQTYHQFLAYAQQNVPGDPEKDLATDFVWG
;
A
#
# COMPACT_ATOMS: atom_id res chain seq x y z
N MET A 1 8.04 7.23 27.20
CA MET A 1 6.87 7.43 26.33
C MET A 1 7.30 8.26 25.13
N ALA A 2 7.42 7.62 23.98
CA ALA A 2 7.41 8.21 22.64
C ALA A 2 7.40 7.01 21.67
N GLU A 3 6.26 6.75 21.03
CA GLU A 3 6.15 5.69 20.04
C GLU A 3 6.79 6.16 18.73
N ASN A 4 7.71 5.38 18.18
CA ASN A 4 8.15 5.54 16.78
C ASN A 4 7.48 4.42 15.97
N GLY A 5 6.36 4.75 15.35
CA GLY A 5 5.64 3.84 14.45
C GLY A 5 6.46 3.58 13.19
N ASP A 6 6.63 2.30 12.87
CA ASP A 6 7.29 1.84 11.64
C ASP A 6 6.47 2.29 10.43
N ALA A 7 6.99 3.27 9.69
CA ALA A 7 6.26 3.93 8.60
C ALA A 7 6.14 2.97 7.39
N GLN A 8 5.03 2.23 7.36
CA GLN A 8 4.64 1.43 6.20
C GLN A 8 4.66 2.29 4.94
N PRO A 9 5.11 1.76 3.78
CA PRO A 9 5.14 2.52 2.54
C PRO A 9 3.71 2.96 2.18
N GLU A 10 3.49 4.27 2.20
CA GLU A 10 2.21 4.88 1.91
C GLU A 10 1.79 4.55 0.48
N ILE A 11 0.62 3.93 0.32
CA ILE A 11 0.08 3.61 -1.00
C ILE A 11 -0.33 4.94 -1.64
N THR A 12 0.31 5.33 -2.74
CA THR A 12 0.02 6.53 -3.54
C THR A 12 -0.36 6.14 -4.97
N ALA A 13 -1.03 7.01 -5.73
CA ALA A 13 -1.42 6.71 -7.11
C ALA A 13 -0.24 6.18 -7.96
N ASP A 14 0.91 6.86 -7.90
CA ASP A 14 2.14 6.49 -8.60
C ASP A 14 2.77 5.15 -8.14
N SER A 15 2.51 4.72 -6.90
CA SER A 15 3.10 3.51 -6.32
C SER A 15 2.16 2.30 -6.29
N VAL A 16 0.85 2.47 -6.53
CA VAL A 16 -0.12 1.36 -6.51
C VAL A 16 0.28 0.22 -7.44
N GLU A 17 0.67 0.52 -8.68
CA GLU A 17 1.02 -0.53 -9.64
C GLU A 17 2.30 -1.27 -9.23
N LEU A 18 3.28 -0.58 -8.64
CA LEU A 18 4.48 -1.20 -8.08
C LEU A 18 4.17 -2.05 -6.83
N ILE A 19 3.27 -1.57 -5.96
CA ILE A 19 2.91 -2.24 -4.71
C ILE A 19 2.06 -3.50 -4.95
N PHE A 20 1.14 -3.46 -5.92
CA PHE A 20 0.14 -4.51 -6.14
C PHE A 20 0.34 -5.32 -7.43
N GLY A 21 1.18 -4.87 -8.37
CA GLY A 21 1.40 -5.51 -9.67
C GLY A 21 0.27 -5.29 -10.69
N LEU A 22 -0.65 -4.37 -10.41
CA LEU A 22 -1.83 -4.06 -11.24
C LEU A 22 -2.18 -2.56 -11.11
N PRO A 23 -2.73 -1.92 -12.16
CA PRO A 23 -3.14 -0.51 -12.11
C PRO A 23 -4.29 -0.28 -11.14
N LEU A 24 -4.40 0.94 -10.59
CA LEU A 24 -5.32 1.30 -9.51
C LEU A 24 -6.78 0.91 -9.79
N GLU A 25 -7.31 1.14 -10.99
CA GLU A 25 -8.68 0.74 -11.34
C GLU A 25 -8.91 -0.78 -11.20
N ARG A 26 -7.89 -1.59 -11.54
CA ARG A 26 -7.93 -3.05 -11.44
C ARG A 26 -7.85 -3.49 -9.97
N VAL A 27 -6.94 -2.90 -9.19
CA VAL A 27 -6.79 -3.16 -7.75
C VAL A 27 -8.08 -2.80 -7.01
N HIS A 28 -8.65 -1.62 -7.26
CA HIS A 28 -9.92 -1.19 -6.69
C HIS A 28 -11.07 -2.14 -7.07
N LYS A 29 -11.19 -2.54 -8.34
CA LYS A 29 -12.21 -3.52 -8.79
C LYS A 29 -12.08 -4.88 -8.08
N ILE A 30 -10.86 -5.36 -7.87
CA ILE A 30 -10.58 -6.58 -7.09
C ILE A 30 -10.95 -6.36 -5.61
N GLY A 31 -10.55 -5.23 -5.03
CA GLY A 31 -10.87 -4.82 -3.66
C GLY A 31 -12.36 -4.73 -3.37
N MET A 32 -13.16 -4.12 -4.27
CA MET A 32 -14.61 -4.08 -4.15
C MET A 32 -15.26 -5.47 -4.10
N LYS A 33 -14.72 -6.44 -4.87
CA LYS A 33 -15.19 -7.82 -4.84
C LYS A 33 -14.76 -8.50 -3.54
N TYR A 34 -13.47 -8.42 -3.23
CA TYR A 34 -12.86 -9.00 -2.02
C TYR A 34 -13.58 -8.54 -0.75
N TYR A 35 -13.82 -7.24 -0.61
CA TYR A 35 -14.56 -6.66 0.51
C TYR A 35 -15.96 -7.27 0.63
N LYS A 36 -16.75 -7.25 -0.45
CA LYS A 36 -18.13 -7.79 -0.45
C LYS A 36 -18.18 -9.29 -0.14
N ASP A 37 -17.24 -10.08 -0.67
CA ASP A 37 -17.22 -11.52 -0.47
C ASP A 37 -16.79 -11.88 0.96
N ASN A 38 -15.84 -11.14 1.56
CA ASN A 38 -15.44 -11.34 2.96
C ASN A 38 -16.46 -10.80 3.98
N GLU A 39 -17.15 -9.70 3.68
CA GLU A 39 -18.28 -9.19 4.49
C GLU A 39 -19.43 -10.20 4.50
N LYS A 40 -19.87 -10.68 3.33
CA LYS A 40 -20.94 -11.69 3.20
C LYS A 40 -20.64 -13.02 3.89
N THR A 41 -19.37 -13.45 3.86
CA THR A 41 -18.95 -14.71 4.51
C THR A 41 -18.64 -14.54 6.00
N GLY A 42 -18.77 -13.33 6.55
CA GLY A 42 -18.46 -13.03 7.96
C GLY A 42 -16.97 -13.07 8.30
N LYS A 43 -16.08 -13.28 7.32
CA LYS A 43 -14.62 -13.32 7.50
C LYS A 43 -14.01 -11.95 7.79
N LEU A 44 -14.68 -10.89 7.34
CA LEU A 44 -14.31 -9.50 7.61
C LEU A 44 -15.45 -8.82 8.36
N GLN A 45 -15.29 -8.64 9.67
CA GLN A 45 -16.16 -7.79 10.47
C GLN A 45 -15.60 -6.36 10.44
N VAL A 46 -16.40 -5.44 9.92
CA VAL A 46 -16.03 -4.02 9.81
C VAL A 46 -16.97 -3.17 10.63
N ASP A 47 -16.37 -2.37 11.52
CA ASP A 47 -17.05 -1.38 12.35
C ASP A 47 -17.89 -0.42 11.51
N TYR A 48 -19.03 0.02 12.07
CA TYR A 48 -19.98 0.84 11.36
C TYR A 48 -19.37 2.12 10.73
N PRO A 49 -18.52 2.93 11.42
CA PRO A 49 -17.90 4.11 10.81
C PRO A 49 -16.97 3.78 9.64
N ILE A 50 -16.26 2.66 9.70
CA ILE A 50 -15.37 2.21 8.62
C ILE A 50 -16.20 1.73 7.42
N ARG A 51 -17.33 1.06 7.66
CA ARG A 51 -18.30 0.69 6.62
C ARG A 51 -18.86 1.92 5.90
N LEU A 52 -19.19 2.99 6.64
CA LEU A 52 -19.62 4.26 6.04
C LEU A 52 -18.55 4.85 5.11
N LYS A 53 -17.26 4.80 5.48
CA LYS A 53 -16.16 5.23 4.60
C LYS A 53 -16.08 4.40 3.32
N PHE A 54 -16.14 3.06 3.40
CA PHE A 54 -16.17 2.21 2.21
C PHE A 54 -17.35 2.53 1.28
N MET A 55 -18.54 2.82 1.84
CA MET A 55 -19.71 3.25 1.07
C MET A 55 -19.48 4.62 0.40
N ALA A 56 -18.91 5.57 1.13
CA ALA A 56 -18.60 6.92 0.66
C ALA A 56 -17.60 6.90 -0.50
N TYR A 57 -16.44 6.26 -0.33
CA TYR A 57 -15.43 6.13 -1.39
C TYR A 57 -15.98 5.36 -2.60
N SER A 58 -16.74 4.28 -2.40
CA SER A 58 -17.40 3.54 -3.50
C SER A 58 -18.37 4.41 -4.31
N LYS A 59 -19.11 5.31 -3.64
CA LYS A 59 -20.03 6.25 -4.29
C LYS A 59 -19.27 7.34 -5.04
N GLN A 60 -18.24 7.94 -4.42
CA GLN A 60 -17.40 8.96 -5.04
C GLN A 60 -16.66 8.43 -6.29
N ALA A 61 -16.08 7.23 -6.23
CA ALA A 61 -15.43 6.60 -7.39
C ALA A 61 -16.41 6.27 -8.55
N ARG A 62 -17.68 5.98 -8.24
CA ARG A 62 -18.71 5.62 -9.22
C ARG A 62 -19.45 6.82 -9.83
N TYR A 63 -19.78 7.81 -9.01
CA TYR A 63 -20.67 8.92 -9.36
C TYR A 63 -20.00 10.30 -9.31
N GLY A 64 -18.77 10.39 -8.79
CA GLY A 64 -18.08 11.64 -8.52
C GLY A 64 -18.58 12.31 -7.23
N VAL A 65 -18.31 13.62 -7.15
CA VAL A 65 -18.72 14.52 -6.05
C VAL A 65 -20.22 14.38 -5.77
N TYR A 66 -20.59 14.41 -4.50
CA TYR A 66 -21.98 14.40 -4.06
C TYR A 66 -22.82 15.50 -4.76
N LYS A 67 -23.96 15.11 -5.34
CA LYS A 67 -24.99 16.03 -5.84
C LYS A 67 -26.33 15.61 -5.25
N ASP A 68 -27.14 16.57 -4.82
CA ASP A 68 -28.43 16.28 -4.19
C ASP A 68 -29.41 15.63 -5.19
N GLU A 69 -29.26 15.93 -6.48
CA GLU A 69 -30.01 15.32 -7.61
C GLU A 69 -29.71 13.82 -7.82
N LEU A 70 -28.60 13.28 -7.30
CA LEU A 70 -28.23 11.87 -7.42
C LEU A 70 -28.95 10.96 -6.38
N THR A 71 -29.99 11.46 -5.71
CA THR A 71 -30.74 10.69 -4.71
C THR A 71 -31.85 9.81 -5.27
N ASP A 72 -32.12 9.84 -6.58
CA ASP A 72 -33.23 9.10 -7.17
C ASP A 72 -32.86 7.64 -7.52
N VAL A 73 -33.49 6.71 -6.79
CA VAL A 73 -33.63 5.25 -6.95
C VAL A 73 -32.46 4.36 -7.44
N GLY A 74 -32.28 3.21 -6.76
CA GLY A 74 -31.70 2.01 -7.39
C GLY A 74 -30.35 1.47 -6.90
N TRP A 75 -30.14 1.40 -5.57
CA TRP A 75 -29.21 0.47 -4.87
C TRP A 75 -29.30 0.66 -3.33
N PHE A 76 -29.92 1.77 -2.89
CA PHE A 76 -29.43 2.46 -1.69
C PHE A 76 -30.51 3.18 -0.86
N ASP A 77 -31.73 2.63 -0.76
CA ASP A 77 -32.68 3.01 0.32
C ASP A 77 -32.12 2.69 1.74
N LEU A 78 -31.00 1.94 1.77
CA LEU A 78 -30.14 1.68 2.93
C LEU A 78 -29.04 2.73 3.14
N VAL A 79 -29.00 3.84 2.40
CA VAL A 79 -28.18 5.02 2.76
C VAL A 79 -28.86 5.71 3.93
N GLY A 80 -28.58 5.21 5.13
CA GLY A 80 -28.86 5.98 6.35
C GLY A 80 -28.23 7.37 6.22
N ASN A 81 -28.82 8.34 6.94
CA ASN A 81 -28.39 9.73 6.95
C ASN A 81 -26.85 9.88 7.07
N ASP A 82 -26.21 9.01 7.85
CA ASP A 82 -24.77 9.05 8.08
C ASP A 82 -23.93 8.58 6.88
N ALA A 83 -24.43 7.67 6.03
CA ALA A 83 -23.77 7.31 4.77
C ALA A 83 -23.88 8.45 3.72
N LYS A 84 -24.97 9.23 3.74
CA LYS A 84 -25.08 10.48 2.95
C LYS A 84 -24.08 11.51 3.46
N LYS A 85 -24.02 11.75 4.78
CA LYS A 85 -23.06 12.67 5.40
C LYS A 85 -21.61 12.28 5.11
N GLU A 86 -21.25 11.00 5.24
CA GLU A 86 -19.86 10.55 5.03
C GLU A 86 -19.44 10.75 3.56
N TRP A 87 -20.34 10.53 2.60
CA TRP A 87 -20.08 10.86 1.19
C TRP A 87 -19.96 12.38 0.98
N GLN A 88 -20.84 13.19 1.58
CA GLN A 88 -20.75 14.65 1.51
C GLN A 88 -19.43 15.20 2.06
N LYS A 89 -18.88 14.62 3.14
CA LYS A 89 -17.58 15.00 3.72
C LYS A 89 -16.40 14.79 2.76
N LEU A 90 -16.51 13.92 1.77
CA LEU A 90 -15.44 13.69 0.78
C LEU A 90 -15.25 14.90 -0.15
N GLY A 91 -16.24 15.79 -0.26
CA GLY A 91 -16.14 16.99 -1.07
C GLY A 91 -15.71 16.71 -2.51
N GLU A 92 -14.70 17.45 -2.97
CA GLU A 92 -14.24 17.46 -4.36
C GLU A 92 -13.12 16.45 -4.68
N ILE A 93 -12.84 15.46 -3.82
CA ILE A 93 -11.81 14.45 -4.15
C ILE A 93 -12.15 13.74 -5.47
N SER A 94 -11.12 13.47 -6.27
CA SER A 94 -11.28 12.86 -7.58
C SER A 94 -11.77 11.41 -7.48
N ARG A 95 -12.26 10.87 -8.61
CA ARG A 95 -12.55 9.44 -8.73
C ARG A 95 -11.33 8.59 -8.40
N GLU A 96 -10.14 9.04 -8.80
CA GLU A 96 -8.88 8.33 -8.56
C GLU A 96 -8.52 8.29 -7.08
N GLU A 97 -8.57 9.45 -6.40
CA GLU A 97 -8.30 9.54 -4.96
C GLU A 97 -9.31 8.71 -4.16
N ALA A 98 -10.60 8.70 -4.56
CA ALA A 98 -11.60 7.84 -3.94
C ALA A 98 -11.30 6.33 -4.10
N MET A 99 -10.75 5.90 -5.24
CA MET A 99 -10.31 4.52 -5.43
C MET A 99 -9.06 4.20 -4.61
N LEU A 100 -8.12 5.14 -4.54
CA LEU A 100 -6.88 5.03 -3.76
C LEU A 100 -7.16 4.91 -2.26
N GLU A 101 -8.02 5.78 -1.74
CA GLU A 101 -8.49 5.77 -0.35
C GLU A 101 -9.25 4.49 0.01
N PHE A 102 -10.09 3.96 -0.89
CA PHE A 102 -10.73 2.65 -0.70
C PHE A 102 -9.67 1.53 -0.56
N VAL A 103 -8.63 1.56 -1.41
CA VAL A 103 -7.53 0.57 -1.40
C VAL A 103 -6.67 0.69 -0.14
N ARG A 104 -6.30 1.91 0.27
CA ARG A 104 -5.61 2.20 1.54
C ARG A 104 -6.40 1.66 2.73
N LEU A 105 -7.69 2.00 2.82
CA LEU A 105 -8.55 1.55 3.92
C LEU A 105 -8.69 0.03 3.94
N LEU A 106 -8.81 -0.63 2.79
CA LEU A 106 -8.93 -2.08 2.71
C LEU A 106 -7.64 -2.81 3.12
N ASP A 107 -6.48 -2.27 2.77
CA ASP A 107 -5.17 -2.80 3.18
C ASP A 107 -4.96 -2.70 4.71
N VAL A 108 -5.41 -1.60 5.33
CA VAL A 108 -5.35 -1.39 6.78
C VAL A 108 -6.29 -2.34 7.53
N VAL A 109 -7.56 -2.46 7.12
CA VAL A 109 -8.55 -3.27 7.86
C VAL A 109 -8.46 -4.76 7.52
N CYS A 110 -7.76 -5.12 6.44
CA CYS A 110 -7.60 -6.50 6.03
C CYS A 110 -6.18 -6.74 5.47
N PRO A 111 -5.18 -7.01 6.34
CA PRO A 111 -3.79 -7.22 5.91
C PRO A 111 -3.57 -8.38 4.93
N THR A 112 -4.55 -9.29 4.79
CA THR A 112 -4.55 -10.37 3.79
C THR A 112 -4.99 -9.92 2.39
N PHE A 113 -5.48 -8.68 2.23
CA PHE A 113 -5.86 -8.09 0.94
C PHE A 113 -4.66 -7.91 0.00
N LYS A 114 -3.56 -7.29 0.47
CA LYS A 114 -2.34 -7.06 -0.33
C LYS A 114 -1.72 -8.36 -0.88
N PRO A 115 -1.49 -9.43 -0.10
CA PRO A 115 -1.01 -10.69 -0.67
C PRO A 115 -2.03 -11.33 -1.62
N PHE A 116 -3.35 -11.25 -1.34
CA PHE A 116 -4.38 -11.74 -2.26
C PHE A 116 -4.36 -11.03 -3.63
N VAL A 117 -4.22 -9.70 -3.67
CA VAL A 117 -4.13 -8.96 -4.94
C VAL A 117 -2.85 -9.33 -5.71
N LYS A 118 -1.71 -9.49 -5.02
CA LYS A 118 -0.47 -9.96 -5.65
C LYS A 118 -0.59 -11.36 -6.26
N GLU A 119 -1.33 -12.26 -5.61
CA GLU A 119 -1.65 -13.57 -6.16
C GLU A 119 -2.53 -13.44 -7.43
N GLN A 120 -3.57 -12.60 -7.40
CA GLN A 120 -4.38 -12.32 -8.60
C GLN A 120 -3.53 -11.72 -9.75
N ALA A 121 -2.62 -10.80 -9.45
CA ALA A 121 -1.69 -10.22 -10.42
C ALA A 121 -0.81 -11.29 -11.08
N ALA A 122 -0.25 -12.21 -10.28
CA ALA A 122 0.57 -13.32 -10.77
C ALA A 122 -0.22 -14.34 -11.62
N LEU A 123 -1.55 -14.47 -11.39
CA LEU A 123 -2.44 -15.30 -12.20
C LEU A 123 -2.89 -14.62 -13.51
N GLU A 124 -2.94 -13.28 -13.53
CA GLU A 124 -3.22 -12.47 -14.72
C GLU A 124 -1.98 -12.29 -15.62
N ALA A 125 -0.77 -12.55 -15.10
CA ALA A 125 0.45 -12.59 -15.89
C ALA A 125 0.42 -13.74 -16.94
N PRO A 126 0.91 -13.50 -18.19
CA PRO A 126 0.99 -14.55 -19.20
C PRO A 126 1.84 -15.75 -18.72
N LYS A 127 1.28 -16.96 -18.81
CA LYS A 127 1.97 -18.20 -18.44
C LYS A 127 3.08 -18.54 -19.45
N LEU A 128 4.24 -17.91 -19.31
CA LEU A 128 5.48 -18.36 -19.94
C LEU A 128 5.89 -19.69 -19.30
N ASN A 129 6.01 -20.73 -20.14
CA ASN A 129 6.32 -22.08 -19.70
C ASN A 129 7.68 -22.14 -18.97
N GLY A 130 7.63 -22.43 -17.67
CA GLY A 130 8.64 -23.23 -16.97
C GLY A 130 10.11 -22.82 -17.13
N LYS A 131 10.44 -21.54 -16.91
CA LYS A 131 11.80 -21.12 -16.53
C LYS A 131 11.75 -19.81 -15.73
N SER A 132 12.53 -19.75 -14.66
CA SER A 132 12.66 -18.56 -13.81
C SER A 132 13.13 -17.37 -14.64
N ALA A 133 12.31 -16.32 -14.69
CA ALA A 133 12.57 -15.10 -15.44
C ALA A 133 11.91 -13.89 -14.77
N TYR A 134 12.40 -13.55 -13.57
CA TYR A 134 12.45 -12.13 -13.22
C TYR A 134 13.40 -11.45 -14.22
N LEU A 135 13.03 -10.27 -14.73
CA LEU A 135 13.74 -9.37 -15.66
C LEU A 135 13.43 -9.50 -17.17
N ASN A 136 13.27 -8.29 -17.77
CA ASN A 136 13.07 -7.93 -19.19
C ASN A 136 11.70 -8.24 -19.80
N GLY A 137 10.96 -7.27 -20.37
CA GLY A 137 11.14 -5.81 -20.55
C GLY A 137 9.85 -5.24 -21.19
N LYS A 138 9.70 -4.06 -21.79
CA LYS A 138 10.52 -2.87 -22.13
C LYS A 138 9.53 -1.72 -22.50
N THR A 139 9.78 -0.41 -22.42
CA THR A 139 10.89 0.40 -21.85
C THR A 139 10.40 1.83 -21.63
N ASP A 140 10.17 2.22 -20.37
CA ASP A 140 10.09 3.59 -19.83
C ASP A 140 10.23 3.41 -18.30
N SER A 141 10.99 4.26 -17.59
CA SER A 141 11.30 4.17 -16.13
C SER A 141 12.64 3.56 -15.68
N GLN A 142 13.67 3.38 -16.53
CA GLN A 142 15.01 3.06 -16.02
C GLN A 142 15.50 4.17 -15.06
N GLU A 143 15.34 5.45 -15.45
CA GLU A 143 15.62 6.59 -14.57
C GLU A 143 14.73 6.65 -13.33
N VAL A 144 13.47 6.23 -13.41
CA VAL A 144 12.52 6.32 -12.28
C VAL A 144 12.85 5.23 -11.25
N ILE A 145 13.20 4.03 -11.69
CA ILE A 145 13.72 2.96 -10.85
C ILE A 145 15.05 3.40 -10.21
N GLU A 146 15.95 4.02 -10.98
CA GLU A 146 17.23 4.50 -10.48
C GLU A 146 17.08 5.66 -9.49
N LYS A 147 16.19 6.63 -9.76
CA LYS A 147 15.80 7.69 -8.81
C LYS A 147 15.18 7.11 -7.54
N TYR A 148 14.29 6.13 -7.64
CA TYR A 148 13.70 5.45 -6.47
C TYR A 148 14.75 4.72 -5.64
N GLN A 149 15.69 4.00 -6.27
CA GLN A 149 16.79 3.34 -5.57
C GLN A 149 17.75 4.34 -4.92
N GLN A 150 18.07 5.45 -5.61
CA GLN A 150 18.87 6.55 -5.05
C GLN A 150 18.16 7.21 -3.86
N GLN A 151 16.87 7.51 -3.97
CA GLN A 151 16.07 8.14 -2.91
C GLN A 151 15.94 7.21 -1.70
N LYS A 152 15.67 5.91 -1.92
CA LYS A 152 15.65 4.89 -0.87
C LYS A 152 17.01 4.80 -0.17
N LYS A 153 18.11 4.78 -0.94
CA LYS A 153 19.48 4.77 -0.39
C LYS A 153 19.78 6.04 0.42
N GLN A 154 19.38 7.22 -0.05
CA GLN A 154 19.53 8.48 0.68
C GLN A 154 18.75 8.50 1.99
N ILE A 155 17.49 8.05 1.99
CA ILE A 155 16.66 7.92 3.20
C ILE A 155 17.31 6.93 4.18
N GLN A 156 17.75 5.77 3.70
CA GLN A 156 18.42 4.76 4.51
C GLN A 156 19.76 5.27 5.08
N GLU A 157 20.56 5.99 4.29
CA GLU A 157 21.81 6.60 4.76
C GLU A 157 21.57 7.74 5.76
N ALA A 158 20.53 8.55 5.58
CA ALA A 158 20.16 9.61 6.51
C ALA A 158 19.68 9.03 7.85
N LEU A 159 18.80 8.03 7.81
CA LEU A 159 18.33 7.31 9.00
C LEU A 159 19.49 6.56 9.70
N ASN A 160 20.37 5.93 8.91
CA ASN A 160 21.57 5.29 9.44
C ASN A 160 22.49 6.31 10.11
N LYS A 161 22.74 7.49 9.51
CA LYS A 161 23.56 8.56 10.13
C LYS A 161 22.94 9.09 11.42
N GLN A 162 21.63 9.33 11.44
CA GLN A 162 20.91 9.79 12.64
C GLN A 162 20.95 8.76 13.77
N THR A 163 20.83 7.48 13.43
CA THR A 163 20.81 6.36 14.39
C THR A 163 22.22 5.80 14.68
N TYR A 164 23.25 6.19 13.92
CA TYR A 164 24.60 5.63 13.97
C TYR A 164 25.19 5.66 15.38
N HIS A 165 25.07 6.79 16.06
CA HIS A 165 25.54 6.97 17.44
C HIS A 165 24.76 6.11 18.45
N GLN A 166 23.48 5.83 18.20
CA GLN A 166 22.67 4.95 19.04
C GLN A 166 23.08 3.49 18.84
N PHE A 167 23.28 3.05 17.59
CA PHE A 167 23.82 1.72 17.27
C PHE A 167 25.24 1.52 17.83
N LEU A 168 26.11 2.53 17.73
CA LEU A 168 27.47 2.49 18.31
C LEU A 168 27.46 2.38 19.83
N ALA A 169 26.67 3.22 20.51
CA ALA A 169 26.55 3.17 21.97
C ALA A 169 25.95 1.83 22.44
N TYR A 170 24.95 1.31 21.73
CA TYR A 170 24.36 -0.01 22.01
C TYR A 170 25.37 -1.15 21.79
N ALA A 171 26.13 -1.12 20.69
CA ALA A 171 27.19 -2.11 20.44
C ALA A 171 28.28 -2.03 21.51
N GLN A 172 28.73 -0.84 21.88
CA GLN A 172 29.73 -0.66 22.95
C GLN A 172 29.26 -1.12 24.33
N GLN A 173 27.95 -1.07 24.62
CA GLN A 173 27.38 -1.56 25.87
C GLN A 173 27.05 -3.07 25.88
N ASN A 174 26.86 -3.69 24.71
CA ASN A 174 26.42 -5.09 24.59
C ASN A 174 27.45 -6.01 23.93
N VAL A 175 28.70 -5.57 23.75
CA VAL A 175 29.84 -6.45 23.45
C VAL A 175 30.44 -6.95 24.76
N PRO A 176 30.18 -8.20 25.18
CA PRO A 176 31.09 -8.88 26.10
C PRO A 176 32.44 -9.08 25.38
N GLY A 177 33.55 -8.70 26.01
CA GLY A 177 34.90 -8.94 25.47
C GLY A 177 35.12 -10.45 25.23
N ASP A 178 35.84 -10.85 24.18
CA ASP A 178 37.23 -10.48 23.93
C ASP A 178 37.53 -10.29 22.40
N PRO A 179 38.78 -10.08 21.92
CA PRO A 179 39.02 -9.29 20.72
C PRO A 179 39.49 -10.12 19.51
N GLU A 180 39.76 -9.41 18.42
CA GLU A 180 40.48 -9.87 17.23
C GLU A 180 39.68 -10.77 16.26
N LYS A 181 39.87 -10.53 14.95
CA LYS A 181 39.22 -11.17 13.78
C LYS A 181 37.78 -10.71 13.49
N ASP A 182 37.43 -10.18 12.31
CA ASP A 182 38.20 -9.93 11.08
C ASP A 182 37.65 -8.68 10.35
N LEU A 183 38.35 -7.54 10.38
CA LEU A 183 38.12 -6.41 9.44
C LEU A 183 39.37 -5.50 9.27
N ALA A 184 40.45 -6.09 8.75
CA ALA A 184 41.53 -5.47 7.97
C ALA A 184 42.47 -6.62 7.57
N THR A 185 42.78 -6.91 6.31
CA THR A 185 43.14 -5.99 5.22
C THR A 185 42.83 -6.56 3.83
N ASP A 186 42.98 -5.69 2.83
CA ASP A 186 42.72 -5.93 1.41
C ASP A 186 43.53 -7.04 0.72
N PHE A 187 42.99 -7.46 -0.43
CA PHE A 187 43.67 -8.01 -1.61
C PHE A 187 45.10 -7.46 -1.85
N VAL A 188 46.10 -8.33 -2.07
CA VAL A 188 47.15 -8.21 -3.11
C VAL A 188 47.72 -9.61 -3.45
N TRP A 189 48.18 -9.77 -4.70
CA TRP A 189 48.82 -10.92 -5.36
C TRP A 189 49.91 -11.72 -4.61
N GLY A 190 50.05 -12.99 -5.00
CA GLY A 190 51.14 -13.91 -4.65
C GLY A 190 50.94 -15.30 -5.25
#